data_AF-A0AAJ8LYE5-F1
#
_entry.id   AF-A0AAJ8LYE5-F1
#
_cell.length_a   1.000
_cell.length_b   1.000
_cell.length_c   1.000
_cell.angle_alpha   90.00
_cell.angle_beta   90.00
_cell.angle_gamma   90.00
#
_symmetry.space_group_name_H-M   'P 1'
#
loop_
_entity.id
_entity.type
_entity.pdbx_description
1 polymer ?
#
loop_
_entity_poly.entity_id
_entity_poly.type
_entity_poly.pdbx_seq_one_letter_code
_entity_poly.pdbx_strand_id
1 'polypeptide(L)'
;MESVHGNLSHAMRDNYNEYGVEEYYRKVAATYRNPFFPGIKKVLWELMNKWWDQEGMSMYSGNDETKGRKPLKVLDMAAGSGEATLCLLEWAQIGCREVSLSHSSQTLYSAPDPLALLRFNPQSNQPSRPAFIPQNIRKPMVPSQMNQSTRNKNGGSGMLPPRLPERFKIDIVATDPYTSSAYTGRTGRSCYPMSFTELAQGQLPPAALDEDNSNNPEAPIWDIIICSFALHLITNPSGLFALLYELSGKAKWLIVVAPHKKPEIKENWGWSRWNLSTWSAAGEVSLYGGGIEESEDGTALEIVRDKVKLRLYRSNAYQSYRDERDYCLSS
;
A
#
# COMPACT_ATOMS: atom_id res chain seq x y z
N MET A 1 11.16 30.00 24.89
CA MET A 1 11.69 28.95 24.01
C MET A 1 10.82 28.96 22.76
N GLU A 2 11.35 29.40 21.63
CA GLU A 2 10.61 29.39 20.36
C GLU A 2 10.38 27.95 19.92
N SER A 3 9.11 27.54 19.83
CA SER A 3 8.70 26.27 19.25
C SER A 3 8.91 26.34 17.75
N VAL A 4 9.93 25.63 17.24
CA VAL A 4 10.14 25.52 15.79
C VAL A 4 9.11 24.55 15.22
N HIS A 5 8.23 25.07 14.38
CA HIS A 5 7.20 24.27 13.70
C HIS A 5 7.79 23.61 12.44
N GLY A 6 7.72 22.28 12.35
CA GLY A 6 8.11 21.52 11.15
C GLY A 6 9.59 21.15 11.06
N ASN A 7 10.03 20.73 9.86
CA ASN A 7 11.41 20.29 9.64
C ASN A 7 12.38 21.49 9.70
N LEU A 8 13.42 21.39 10.53
CA LEU A 8 14.48 22.41 10.70
C LEU A 8 15.22 22.76 9.39
N SER A 9 15.19 21.86 8.39
CA SER A 9 15.63 22.10 7.02
C SER A 9 14.88 21.19 6.04
N HIS A 10 14.95 21.48 4.73
CA HIS A 10 14.33 20.65 3.67
C HIS A 10 14.95 19.25 3.54
N ALA A 11 16.19 19.03 4.01
CA ALA A 11 16.89 17.76 3.91
C ALA A 11 17.07 17.13 5.30
N MET A 12 16.18 16.21 5.64
CA MET A 12 16.16 15.48 6.92
C MET A 12 17.53 14.90 7.33
N ARG A 13 18.30 14.43 6.35
CA ARG A 13 19.62 13.84 6.59
C ARG A 13 20.64 14.86 7.08
N ASP A 14 20.57 16.10 6.62
CA ASP A 14 21.48 17.17 7.05
C ASP A 14 21.21 17.51 8.51
N ASN A 15 19.93 17.53 8.91
CA ASN A 15 19.55 17.73 10.31
C ASN A 15 20.10 16.63 11.24
N TYR A 16 20.09 15.37 10.79
CA TYR A 16 20.65 14.27 11.58
C TYR A 16 22.17 14.35 11.71
N ASN A 17 22.86 14.81 10.66
CA ASN A 17 24.31 14.99 10.68
C ASN A 17 24.72 16.16 11.59
N GLU A 18 23.93 17.24 11.61
CA GLU A 18 24.24 18.45 12.38
C GLU A 18 23.90 18.30 13.87
N TYR A 19 22.72 17.77 14.19
CA TYR A 19 22.21 17.72 15.56
C TYR A 19 22.25 16.33 16.19
N GLY A 20 22.32 15.27 15.37
CA GLY A 20 21.98 13.91 15.79
C GLY A 20 20.46 13.66 15.74
N VAL A 21 20.07 12.39 15.65
CA VAL A 21 18.66 11.97 15.54
C VAL A 21 17.86 12.37 16.79
N GLU A 22 18.41 12.13 17.97
CA GLU A 22 17.74 12.38 19.25
C GLU A 22 17.45 13.88 19.45
N GLU A 23 18.46 14.73 19.27
CA GLU A 23 18.33 16.18 19.44
C GLU A 23 17.40 16.82 18.39
N TYR A 24 17.42 16.30 17.16
CA TYR A 24 16.48 16.72 16.12
C TYR A 24 15.04 16.46 16.56
N TYR A 25 14.72 15.22 16.95
CA TYR A 25 13.37 14.87 17.35
C TYR A 25 12.97 15.54 18.66
N ARG A 26 13.90 15.77 19.60
CA ARG A 26 13.63 16.56 20.81
C ARG A 26 13.03 17.94 20.49
N LYS A 27 13.43 18.56 19.37
CA LYS A 27 12.95 19.89 18.97
C LYS A 27 11.61 19.85 18.22
N VAL A 28 11.38 18.83 17.38
CA VAL A 28 10.27 18.87 16.40
C VAL A 28 9.24 17.75 16.54
N ALA A 29 9.48 16.76 17.41
CA ALA A 29 8.69 15.52 17.47
C ALA A 29 7.18 15.73 17.57
N ALA A 30 6.73 16.67 18.41
CA ALA A 30 5.31 16.93 18.63
C ALA A 30 4.57 17.45 17.38
N THR A 31 5.30 18.05 16.44
CA THR A 31 4.73 18.62 15.20
C THR A 31 5.25 17.95 13.93
N TYR A 32 5.99 16.85 14.07
CA TYR A 32 6.62 16.15 12.95
C TYR A 32 5.62 15.79 11.86
N ARG A 33 6.00 16.01 10.60
CA ARG A 33 5.26 15.60 9.40
C ARG A 33 6.24 15.15 8.34
N ASN A 34 5.99 14.00 7.72
CA ASN A 34 6.81 13.54 6.61
C ASN A 34 6.40 14.29 5.32
N PRO A 35 7.31 15.05 4.67
CA PRO A 35 6.98 15.81 3.46
C PRO A 35 6.68 14.92 2.25
N PHE A 36 7.06 13.63 2.31
CA PHE A 36 6.83 12.66 1.24
C PHE A 36 5.51 11.89 1.39
N PHE A 37 4.59 12.35 2.24
CA PHE A 37 3.29 11.70 2.46
C PHE A 37 2.52 11.36 1.16
N PRO A 38 2.44 12.23 0.13
CA PRO A 38 1.79 11.88 -1.13
C PRO A 38 2.44 10.68 -1.84
N GLY A 39 3.78 10.61 -1.84
CA GLY A 39 4.51 9.48 -2.42
C GLY A 39 4.34 8.19 -1.63
N ILE A 40 4.35 8.28 -0.28
CA ILE A 40 4.07 7.15 0.62
C ILE A 40 2.70 6.55 0.32
N LYS A 41 1.68 7.40 0.12
CA LYS A 41 0.34 6.96 -0.24
C LYS A 41 0.32 6.19 -1.56
N LYS A 42 0.90 6.74 -2.62
CA LYS A 42 0.92 6.10 -3.94
C LYS A 42 1.59 4.73 -3.90
N VAL A 43 2.77 4.62 -3.30
CA VAL A 43 3.49 3.34 -3.25
C VAL A 43 2.77 2.30 -2.38
N LEU A 44 2.19 2.70 -1.24
CA LEU A 44 1.45 1.79 -0.37
C LEU A 44 0.15 1.32 -1.01
N TRP A 45 -0.60 2.21 -1.65
CA TRP A 45 -1.84 1.84 -2.33
C TRP A 45 -1.59 0.89 -3.49
N GLU A 46 -0.55 1.14 -4.29
CA GLU A 46 -0.16 0.24 -5.38
C GLU A 46 0.21 -1.15 -4.86
N LEU A 47 0.98 -1.21 -3.77
CA LEU A 47 1.30 -2.47 -3.11
C LEU A 47 0.04 -3.17 -2.59
N MET A 48 -0.85 -2.46 -1.88
CA MET A 48 -2.02 -3.06 -1.24
C MET A 48 -3.03 -3.57 -2.28
N ASN A 49 -3.20 -2.87 -3.40
CA ASN A 49 -3.97 -3.36 -4.54
C ASN A 49 -3.41 -4.69 -5.05
N LYS A 50 -2.09 -4.73 -5.26
CA LYS A 50 -1.41 -5.93 -5.73
C LYS A 50 -1.50 -7.09 -4.74
N TRP A 51 -1.27 -6.82 -3.45
CA TRP A 51 -1.41 -7.81 -2.40
C TRP A 51 -2.84 -8.36 -2.31
N TRP A 52 -3.85 -7.48 -2.48
CA TRP A 52 -5.24 -7.90 -2.49
C TRP A 52 -5.53 -8.89 -3.63
N ASP A 53 -5.10 -8.56 -4.85
CA ASP A 53 -5.31 -9.40 -6.03
C ASP A 53 -4.62 -10.76 -5.90
N GLN A 54 -3.43 -10.79 -5.28
CA GLN A 54 -2.59 -11.99 -5.20
C GLN A 54 -2.88 -12.88 -3.97
N GLU A 55 -3.29 -12.29 -2.86
CA GLU A 55 -3.46 -12.98 -1.58
C GLU A 55 -4.76 -12.61 -0.88
N GLY A 56 -5.02 -11.31 -0.71
CA GLY A 56 -6.13 -10.80 0.10
C GLY A 56 -7.50 -11.31 -0.32
N MET A 57 -7.79 -11.35 -1.62
CA MET A 57 -9.09 -11.83 -2.13
C MET A 57 -9.36 -13.28 -1.71
N SER A 58 -8.38 -14.17 -1.82
CA SER A 58 -8.52 -15.56 -1.40
C SER A 58 -8.68 -15.72 0.12
N MET A 59 -8.06 -14.83 0.90
CA MET A 59 -8.07 -14.86 2.36
C MET A 59 -9.38 -14.33 2.94
N TYR A 60 -9.97 -13.30 2.34
CA TYR A 60 -11.06 -12.54 2.95
C TYR A 60 -12.41 -12.64 2.23
N SER A 61 -12.46 -13.07 0.95
CA SER A 61 -13.70 -13.11 0.16
C SER A 61 -14.56 -14.37 0.32
N GLY A 62 -14.12 -15.36 1.12
CA GLY A 62 -14.92 -16.57 1.38
C GLY A 62 -16.22 -16.29 2.14
N ASN A 63 -17.28 -17.05 1.84
CA ASN A 63 -18.54 -17.09 2.62
C ASN A 63 -18.42 -17.87 3.93
N ASP A 64 -17.22 -18.35 4.24
CA ASP A 64 -16.93 -19.03 5.48
C ASP A 64 -16.99 -18.00 6.62
N GLU A 65 -18.03 -18.11 7.46
CA GLU A 65 -18.31 -17.23 8.60
C GLU A 65 -17.10 -17.06 9.53
N THR A 66 -16.15 -18.01 9.50
CA THR A 66 -14.92 -17.99 10.29
C THR A 66 -13.76 -17.24 9.61
N LYS A 67 -13.64 -17.27 8.28
CA LYS A 67 -12.52 -16.64 7.53
C LYS A 67 -12.67 -15.13 7.39
N GLY A 68 -13.90 -14.63 7.46
CA GLY A 68 -14.23 -13.22 7.34
C GLY A 68 -14.01 -12.35 8.59
N ARG A 69 -13.64 -12.95 9.73
CA ARG A 69 -13.64 -12.24 11.04
C ARG A 69 -12.30 -11.69 11.48
N LYS A 70 -11.18 -12.29 11.08
CA LYS A 70 -9.86 -11.88 11.57
C LYS A 70 -9.43 -10.59 10.88
N PRO A 71 -9.07 -9.52 11.61
CA PRO A 71 -8.53 -8.32 10.99
C PRO A 71 -7.11 -8.59 10.44
N LEU A 72 -6.73 -7.87 9.39
CA LEU A 72 -5.35 -7.83 8.92
C LEU A 72 -4.50 -7.13 9.99
N LYS A 73 -3.59 -7.87 10.63
CA LYS A 73 -2.76 -7.34 11.73
C LYS A 73 -1.53 -6.63 11.18
N VAL A 74 -1.42 -5.33 11.42
CA VAL A 74 -0.34 -4.48 10.93
C VAL A 74 0.40 -3.81 12.08
N LEU A 75 1.73 -3.90 12.05
CA LEU A 75 2.62 -3.09 12.88
C LEU A 75 3.20 -1.95 12.05
N ASP A 76 2.82 -0.72 12.37
CA ASP A 76 3.45 0.50 11.85
C ASP A 76 4.67 0.82 12.73
N MET A 77 5.84 0.33 12.33
CA MET A 77 7.10 0.45 13.06
C MET A 77 7.82 1.73 12.67
N ALA A 78 8.23 2.51 13.68
CA ALA A 78 8.72 3.88 13.51
C ALA A 78 7.72 4.70 12.68
N ALA A 79 6.49 4.77 13.21
CA ALA A 79 5.31 5.27 12.51
C ALA A 79 5.37 6.76 12.15
N GLY A 80 6.32 7.52 12.69
CA GLY A 80 6.37 8.97 12.49
C GLY A 80 5.07 9.62 12.99
N SER A 81 4.48 10.47 12.16
CA SER A 81 3.17 11.06 12.50
C SER A 81 1.97 10.23 12.03
N GLY A 82 2.21 9.01 11.54
CA GLY A 82 1.17 8.06 11.13
C GLY A 82 0.85 8.07 9.65
N GLU A 83 1.79 8.46 8.79
CA GLU A 83 1.60 8.47 7.34
C GLU A 83 1.16 7.12 6.78
N ALA A 84 1.85 6.03 7.13
CA ALA A 84 1.49 4.68 6.66
C ALA A 84 0.14 4.23 7.23
N THR A 85 -0.08 4.41 8.53
CA THR A 85 -1.37 4.17 9.19
C THR A 85 -2.53 4.83 8.43
N LEU A 86 -2.46 6.14 8.15
CA LEU A 86 -3.53 6.87 7.47
C LEU A 86 -3.78 6.33 6.06
N CYS A 87 -2.71 6.04 5.31
CA CYS A 87 -2.82 5.48 3.97
C CYS A 87 -3.58 4.15 3.96
N LEU A 88 -3.29 3.25 4.90
CA LEU A 88 -3.95 1.95 5.01
C LEU A 88 -5.42 2.07 5.42
N LEU A 89 -5.72 2.92 6.40
CA LEU A 89 -7.10 3.14 6.85
C LEU A 89 -7.94 3.75 5.73
N GLU A 90 -7.41 4.73 5.00
CA GLU A 90 -8.09 5.34 3.87
C GLU A 90 -8.29 4.34 2.73
N TRP A 91 -7.27 3.51 2.43
CA TRP A 91 -7.36 2.45 1.42
C TRP A 91 -8.51 1.47 1.74
N ALA A 92 -8.55 0.98 2.98
CA ALA A 92 -9.58 0.05 3.42
C ALA A 92 -10.97 0.69 3.41
N GLN A 93 -11.08 1.93 3.88
CA GLN A 93 -12.34 2.67 3.93
C GLN A 93 -12.94 2.87 2.53
N ILE A 94 -12.12 3.26 1.55
CA ILE A 94 -12.58 3.46 0.17
C ILE A 94 -12.96 2.12 -0.46
N GLY A 95 -12.13 1.07 -0.28
CA GLY A 95 -12.42 -0.25 -0.82
C GLY A 95 -13.71 -0.88 -0.27
N CYS A 96 -14.06 -0.61 0.99
CA CYS A 96 -15.32 -1.07 1.59
C CYS A 96 -16.53 -0.23 1.16
N ARG A 97 -16.37 1.07 0.88
CA ARG A 97 -17.47 2.00 0.54
C ARG A 97 -18.15 1.70 -0.80
N GLU A 98 -17.44 1.11 -1.76
CA GLU A 98 -18.07 0.71 -3.03
C GLU A 98 -19.16 -0.37 -2.88
N VAL A 99 -19.16 -1.12 -1.77
CA VAL A 99 -20.20 -2.11 -1.46
C VAL A 99 -21.51 -1.43 -1.04
N SER A 100 -21.44 -0.32 -0.30
CA SER A 100 -22.62 0.36 0.25
C SER A 100 -23.46 1.08 -0.82
N LEU A 101 -22.84 1.56 -1.90
CA LEU A 101 -23.57 2.25 -2.99
C LEU A 101 -24.22 1.30 -4.00
N SER A 102 -23.80 0.03 -4.04
CA SER A 102 -24.36 -0.97 -4.96
C SER A 102 -25.60 -1.69 -4.40
N HIS A 103 -25.87 -1.61 -3.09
CA HIS A 103 -27.11 -2.12 -2.48
C HIS A 103 -28.25 -1.09 -2.46
N SER A 104 -27.98 0.19 -2.76
CA SER A 104 -29.00 1.25 -2.82
C SER A 104 -29.65 1.43 -4.20
N SER A 105 -29.31 0.60 -5.19
CA SER A 105 -29.89 0.66 -6.54
C SER A 105 -30.93 -0.44 -6.77
N GLN A 106 -31.84 -0.65 -5.80
CA GLN A 106 -33.10 -1.32 -6.08
C GLN A 106 -34.24 -0.56 -5.39
N THR A 107 -35.20 -0.15 -6.22
CA THR A 107 -36.52 0.41 -5.90
C THR A 107 -36.61 1.90 -5.57
N LEU A 108 -36.64 2.74 -6.61
CA LEU A 108 -37.62 3.83 -6.63
C LEU A 108 -38.38 3.82 -7.96
N TYR A 109 -39.69 3.94 -7.82
CA TYR A 109 -40.71 3.78 -8.84
C TYR A 109 -40.67 4.87 -9.91
N SER A 110 -41.16 4.47 -11.07
CA SER A 110 -41.52 5.26 -12.26
C SER A 110 -42.18 6.62 -11.96
N ALA A 111 -41.74 7.64 -12.67
CA ALA A 111 -42.60 8.74 -13.10
C ALA A 111 -42.41 8.92 -14.62
N PRO A 112 -43.48 8.85 -15.44
CA PRO A 112 -43.38 9.17 -16.86
C PRO A 112 -43.22 10.69 -17.03
N ASP A 113 -42.24 11.08 -17.84
CA ASP A 113 -41.98 12.47 -18.25
C ASP A 113 -43.21 13.04 -18.99
N PRO A 114 -43.89 14.07 -18.45
CA PRO A 114 -45.11 14.61 -19.03
C PRO A 114 -44.89 15.54 -20.24
N LEU A 115 -43.65 15.72 -20.74
CA LEU A 115 -43.35 16.65 -21.84
C LEU A 115 -42.79 16.01 -23.11
N ALA A 116 -42.75 14.68 -23.19
CA ALA A 116 -42.25 13.97 -24.37
C ALA A 116 -43.16 14.08 -25.63
N LEU A 117 -44.39 14.60 -25.52
CA LEU A 117 -45.37 14.63 -26.61
C LEU A 117 -45.40 15.91 -27.47
N LEU A 118 -44.53 16.89 -27.24
CA LEU A 118 -44.56 18.17 -27.98
C LEU A 118 -43.47 18.31 -29.07
N ARG A 119 -42.67 17.27 -29.33
CA ARG A 119 -41.66 17.30 -30.40
C ARG A 119 -42.09 16.54 -31.65
N PHE A 120 -43.16 17.03 -32.28
CA PHE A 120 -43.44 16.73 -33.68
C PHE A 120 -44.07 17.96 -34.34
N ASN A 121 -43.37 18.59 -35.28
CA ASN A 121 -44.01 19.09 -36.50
C ASN A 121 -43.02 19.22 -37.68
N PRO A 122 -43.45 18.94 -38.94
CA PRO A 122 -42.60 18.91 -40.12
C PRO A 122 -42.68 20.18 -41.00
N GLN A 123 -41.62 20.38 -41.81
CA GLN A 123 -41.49 21.10 -43.10
C GLN A 123 -42.07 22.52 -43.30
N SER A 124 -41.22 23.48 -43.72
CA SER A 124 -41.10 23.95 -45.14
C SER A 124 -40.27 25.23 -45.36
N ASN A 125 -39.52 25.24 -46.47
CA ASN A 125 -39.15 26.33 -47.42
C ASN A 125 -38.29 27.57 -47.05
N GLN A 126 -36.97 27.48 -47.38
CA GLN A 126 -36.08 28.34 -48.25
C GLN A 126 -36.07 29.90 -48.19
N PRO A 127 -35.07 30.63 -48.77
CA PRO A 127 -33.64 30.35 -49.07
C PRO A 127 -32.64 31.52 -48.74
N SER A 128 -31.33 31.33 -49.03
CA SER A 128 -30.18 32.29 -49.20
C SER A 128 -29.04 32.09 -48.15
N ARG A 129 -27.72 31.98 -48.43
CA ARG A 129 -26.75 32.11 -49.55
C ARG A 129 -25.56 31.15 -49.29
N PRO A 130 -24.72 30.81 -50.28
CA PRO A 130 -23.64 29.82 -50.14
C PRO A 130 -22.33 30.41 -49.62
N ALA A 131 -21.65 29.71 -48.70
CA ALA A 131 -20.24 29.94 -48.37
C ALA A 131 -19.36 28.99 -49.20
N PHE A 132 -18.34 29.59 -49.81
CA PHE A 132 -17.41 29.04 -50.78
C PHE A 132 -16.42 28.04 -50.14
N ILE A 133 -16.24 26.87 -50.78
CA ILE A 133 -15.23 25.84 -50.44
C ILE A 133 -14.30 25.67 -51.64
N PRO A 134 -12.97 25.76 -51.48
CA PRO A 134 -12.04 25.22 -52.47
C PRO A 134 -11.95 23.69 -52.40
N GLN A 135 -12.06 23.07 -53.57
CA GLN A 135 -11.99 21.63 -53.81
C GLN A 135 -10.56 21.10 -53.87
N ASN A 136 -10.33 19.93 -53.26
CA ASN A 136 -9.52 18.78 -53.72
C ASN A 136 -9.00 18.00 -52.48
N ILE A 137 -9.03 16.68 -52.33
CA ILE A 137 -9.21 15.56 -53.28
C ILE A 137 -9.54 14.27 -52.49
N ARG A 138 -10.50 13.50 -53.02
CA ARG A 138 -10.73 12.03 -52.97
C ARG A 138 -11.10 11.30 -51.65
N LYS A 139 -12.37 10.83 -51.64
CA LYS A 139 -12.98 9.68 -50.94
C LYS A 139 -12.43 8.32 -51.48
N PRO A 140 -12.93 7.15 -51.05
CA PRO A 140 -13.11 6.58 -49.70
C PRO A 140 -12.56 5.13 -49.59
N MET A 141 -12.33 4.60 -48.39
CA MET A 141 -12.29 3.14 -48.17
C MET A 141 -13.08 2.76 -46.92
N VAL A 142 -13.90 1.73 -47.10
CA VAL A 142 -14.87 1.12 -46.19
C VAL A 142 -14.15 0.38 -45.06
N PRO A 143 -14.55 0.49 -43.77
CA PRO A 143 -14.16 -0.48 -42.78
C PRO A 143 -15.10 -1.68 -42.81
N SER A 144 -14.56 -2.80 -43.26
CA SER A 144 -15.14 -4.14 -43.12
C SER A 144 -15.31 -4.48 -41.64
N GLN A 145 -16.49 -5.01 -41.29
CA GLN A 145 -16.70 -5.68 -40.01
C GLN A 145 -15.85 -6.95 -39.98
N MET A 146 -14.98 -7.07 -38.98
CA MET A 146 -14.55 -8.40 -38.53
C MET A 146 -14.54 -8.45 -37.01
N ASN A 147 -15.33 -9.40 -36.53
CA ASN A 147 -15.59 -9.74 -35.16
C ASN A 147 -14.36 -10.33 -34.45
N GLN A 148 -14.31 -10.06 -33.14
CA GLN A 148 -13.78 -10.91 -32.08
C GLN A 148 -12.25 -11.07 -31.96
N SER A 149 -11.68 -10.36 -30.99
CA SER A 149 -11.35 -11.01 -29.70
C SER A 149 -10.99 -9.94 -28.67
N THR A 150 -11.93 -9.65 -27.77
CA THR A 150 -11.68 -8.83 -26.57
C THR A 150 -10.80 -9.63 -25.61
N ARG A 151 -9.49 -9.58 -25.85
CA ARG A 151 -8.49 -9.90 -24.83
C ARG A 151 -8.49 -8.72 -23.85
N ASN A 152 -9.11 -8.91 -22.69
CA ASN A 152 -8.99 -7.99 -21.55
C ASN A 152 -7.52 -7.76 -21.22
N LYS A 153 -6.94 -6.69 -21.76
CA LYS A 153 -5.72 -6.08 -21.25
C LYS A 153 -6.12 -5.12 -20.13
N ASN A 154 -6.40 -5.66 -18.94
CA ASN A 154 -6.37 -4.87 -17.71
C ASN A 154 -4.90 -4.73 -17.28
N GLY A 155 -4.19 -3.84 -17.97
CA GLY A 155 -2.80 -3.47 -17.70
C GLY A 155 -2.65 -2.04 -17.18
N GLY A 156 -3.67 -1.53 -16.49
CA GLY A 156 -3.62 -0.27 -15.76
C GLY A 156 -4.29 -0.49 -14.41
N SER A 157 -3.54 -0.95 -13.42
CA SER A 157 -4.04 -0.99 -12.05
C SER A 157 -4.23 0.47 -11.63
N GLY A 158 -5.48 0.94 -11.61
CA GLY A 158 -5.78 2.29 -11.17
C GLY A 158 -5.32 2.48 -9.73
N MET A 159 -4.98 3.71 -9.35
CA MET A 159 -4.63 4.03 -7.97
C MET A 159 -5.79 3.89 -6.99
N LEU A 160 -6.98 3.50 -7.46
CA LEU A 160 -8.13 3.30 -6.61
C LEU A 160 -8.07 1.93 -5.94
N PRO A 161 -8.41 1.83 -4.64
CA PRO A 161 -8.54 0.55 -3.96
C PRO A 161 -9.55 -0.37 -4.66
N PRO A 162 -9.31 -1.70 -4.70
CA PRO A 162 -10.29 -2.67 -5.18
C PRO A 162 -11.49 -2.75 -4.23
N ARG A 163 -12.54 -3.46 -4.65
CA ARG A 163 -13.70 -3.74 -3.79
C ARG A 163 -13.34 -4.72 -2.68
N LEU A 164 -13.47 -4.28 -1.44
CA LEU A 164 -13.21 -5.07 -0.25
C LEU A 164 -14.54 -5.52 0.38
N PRO A 165 -14.59 -6.70 1.03
CA PRO A 165 -15.75 -7.12 1.81
C PRO A 165 -16.07 -6.08 2.89
N GLU A 166 -17.35 -5.83 3.17
CA GLU A 166 -17.79 -4.82 4.15
C GLU A 166 -17.22 -5.05 5.57
N ARG A 167 -17.00 -6.32 5.91
CA ARG A 167 -16.41 -6.74 7.18
C ARG A 167 -14.88 -6.68 7.22
N PHE A 168 -14.20 -6.33 6.13
CA PHE A 168 -12.75 -6.26 6.09
C PHE A 168 -12.27 -5.17 7.05
N LYS A 169 -11.35 -5.55 7.95
CA LYS A 169 -10.79 -4.65 8.96
C LYS A 169 -9.28 -4.77 8.95
N ILE A 170 -8.62 -3.63 9.11
CA ILE A 170 -7.18 -3.57 9.39
C ILE A 170 -7.04 -3.18 10.85
N ASP A 171 -6.34 -4.02 11.62
CA ASP A 171 -5.94 -3.71 12.97
C ASP A 171 -4.50 -3.22 12.95
N ILE A 172 -4.29 -1.96 13.32
CA ILE A 172 -2.99 -1.28 13.22
C ILE A 172 -2.53 -0.92 14.62
N VAL A 173 -1.36 -1.44 14.98
CA VAL A 173 -0.59 -1.03 16.16
C VAL A 173 0.63 -0.25 15.69
N ALA A 174 0.93 0.86 16.36
CA ALA A 174 2.06 1.70 16.01
C ALA A 174 3.11 1.75 17.11
N THR A 175 4.37 1.83 16.70
CA THR A 175 5.51 2.09 17.58
C THR A 175 6.35 3.24 17.02
N ASP A 176 6.77 4.16 17.87
CA ASP A 176 7.74 5.19 17.52
C ASP A 176 8.33 5.80 18.79
N PRO A 177 9.66 5.80 18.98
CA PRO A 177 10.27 6.27 20.23
C PRO A 177 10.25 7.79 20.39
N TYR A 178 9.97 8.55 19.32
CA TYR A 178 10.12 10.00 19.31
C TYR A 178 8.80 10.72 19.06
N THR A 179 7.97 10.23 18.15
CA THR A 179 6.85 10.99 17.54
C THR A 179 5.47 10.49 17.96
N SER A 180 5.38 9.69 19.03
CA SER A 180 4.12 9.09 19.51
C SER A 180 3.02 10.15 19.77
N SER A 181 3.38 11.34 20.27
CA SER A 181 2.44 12.46 20.45
C SER A 181 1.90 13.00 19.12
N ALA A 182 2.75 13.18 18.11
CA ALA A 182 2.33 13.66 16.79
C ALA A 182 1.48 12.62 16.06
N TYR A 183 1.83 11.34 16.20
CA TYR A 183 1.02 10.21 15.72
C TYR A 183 -0.37 10.27 16.34
N THR A 184 -0.46 10.26 17.67
CA THR A 184 -1.72 10.21 18.40
C THR A 184 -2.62 11.39 18.05
N GLY A 185 -2.06 12.60 18.01
CA GLY A 185 -2.81 13.80 17.63
C GLY A 185 -3.33 13.79 16.19
N ARG A 186 -2.68 13.07 15.27
CA ARG A 186 -3.05 13.03 13.85
C ARG A 186 -3.98 11.86 13.52
N THR A 187 -3.75 10.69 14.09
CA THR A 187 -4.48 9.45 13.78
C THR A 187 -5.61 9.17 14.76
N GLY A 188 -5.59 9.78 15.95
CA GLY A 188 -6.48 9.44 17.06
C GLY A 188 -6.19 8.07 17.69
N ARG A 189 -5.07 7.42 17.34
CA ARG A 189 -4.69 6.08 17.81
C ARG A 189 -3.48 6.14 18.72
N SER A 190 -3.37 5.19 19.64
CA SER A 190 -2.19 5.06 20.51
C SER A 190 -0.96 4.66 19.70
N CYS A 191 0.22 5.14 20.13
CA CYS A 191 1.52 4.76 19.60
C CYS A 191 2.44 4.46 20.78
N TYR A 192 3.04 3.27 20.78
CA TYR A 192 3.92 2.84 21.84
C TYR A 192 5.32 3.45 21.65
N PRO A 193 5.92 4.06 22.69
CA PRO A 193 7.23 4.71 22.59
C PRO A 193 8.38 3.69 22.59
N MET A 194 8.37 2.76 21.64
CA MET A 194 9.36 1.69 21.53
C MET A 194 10.40 2.00 20.45
N SER A 195 11.66 1.73 20.77
CA SER A 195 12.82 1.87 19.90
C SER A 195 13.09 0.60 19.08
N PHE A 196 13.91 0.73 18.05
CA PHE A 196 14.42 -0.44 17.31
C PHE A 196 15.22 -1.40 18.20
N THR A 197 15.90 -0.90 19.24
CA THR A 197 16.66 -1.76 20.17
C THR A 197 15.73 -2.65 20.99
N GLU A 198 14.62 -2.11 21.50
CA GLU A 198 13.63 -2.90 22.25
C GLU A 198 12.96 -3.94 21.35
N LEU A 199 12.60 -3.56 20.12
CA LEU A 199 12.04 -4.48 19.13
C LEU A 199 13.03 -5.61 18.78
N ALA A 200 14.32 -5.30 18.63
CA ALA A 200 15.38 -6.28 18.38
C ALA A 200 15.65 -7.22 19.57
N GLN A 201 15.31 -6.80 20.79
CA GLN A 201 15.33 -7.64 21.99
C GLN A 201 14.06 -8.50 22.14
N GLY A 202 13.19 -8.45 21.13
CA GLY A 202 11.98 -9.23 21.08
C GLY A 202 10.81 -8.64 21.86
N GLN A 203 10.94 -7.43 22.40
CA GLN A 203 9.82 -6.71 22.99
C GLN A 203 8.85 -6.32 21.87
N LEU A 204 7.56 -6.61 22.04
CA LEU A 204 6.52 -6.19 21.10
C LEU A 204 5.46 -5.39 21.85
N PRO A 205 4.79 -4.43 21.19
CA PRO A 205 3.62 -3.80 21.78
C PRO A 205 2.59 -4.91 22.09
N PRO A 206 1.84 -4.79 23.20
CA PRO A 206 0.78 -5.74 23.50
C PRO A 206 -0.18 -5.72 22.32
N ALA A 207 -0.25 -6.82 21.57
CA ALA A 207 -1.25 -6.93 20.51
C ALA A 207 -2.61 -6.72 21.15
N ALA A 208 -3.45 -5.94 20.47
CA ALA A 208 -4.86 -5.83 20.82
C ALA A 208 -5.36 -7.26 21.05
N LEU A 209 -5.78 -7.50 22.29
CA LEU A 209 -6.12 -8.79 22.86
C LEU A 209 -6.83 -9.65 21.79
N ASP A 210 -6.16 -10.69 21.31
CA ASP A 210 -6.91 -11.87 20.95
C ASP A 210 -7.46 -12.37 22.30
N GLU A 211 -8.65 -11.89 22.71
CA GLU A 211 -9.38 -12.45 23.86
C GLU A 211 -9.57 -13.98 23.72
N ASP A 212 -9.40 -14.50 22.49
CA ASP A 212 -9.51 -15.89 22.09
C ASP A 212 -8.19 -16.70 22.19
N ASN A 213 -7.05 -16.07 22.49
CA ASN A 213 -5.72 -16.73 22.54
C ASN A 213 -5.20 -16.98 23.96
N SER A 214 -6.08 -17.11 24.96
CA SER A 214 -5.68 -17.54 26.32
C SER A 214 -4.95 -18.89 26.38
N ASN A 215 -4.89 -19.63 25.27
CA ASN A 215 -4.26 -20.94 25.15
C ASN A 215 -2.99 -20.98 24.28
N ASN A 216 -2.53 -19.86 23.70
CA ASN A 216 -1.26 -19.84 22.95
C ASN A 216 -0.34 -18.71 23.47
N PRO A 217 0.69 -19.02 24.25
CA PRO A 217 1.62 -18.03 24.82
C PRO A 217 2.59 -17.42 23.78
N GLU A 218 2.41 -17.72 22.49
CA GLU A 218 3.27 -17.24 21.42
C GLU A 218 2.95 -15.78 21.06
N ALA A 219 3.98 -14.96 20.88
CA ALA A 219 3.87 -13.54 20.55
C ALA A 219 3.00 -13.32 19.29
N PRO A 220 2.29 -12.17 19.18
CA PRO A 220 1.42 -11.91 18.04
C PRO A 220 2.19 -11.98 16.72
N ILE A 221 1.77 -12.88 15.84
CA ILE A 221 2.26 -12.95 14.46
C ILE A 221 1.56 -11.84 13.66
N TRP A 222 2.32 -10.82 13.25
CA TRP A 222 1.85 -9.75 12.39
C TRP A 222 1.70 -10.26 10.96
N ASP A 223 0.65 -9.83 10.25
CA ASP A 223 0.57 -10.09 8.82
C ASP A 223 1.56 -9.19 8.08
N ILE A 224 1.68 -7.93 8.51
CA ILE A 224 2.50 -6.92 7.87
C ILE A 224 3.22 -6.07 8.94
N ILE A 225 4.53 -5.89 8.77
CA ILE A 225 5.30 -4.82 9.40
C ILE A 225 5.62 -3.77 8.34
N ILE A 226 5.36 -2.50 8.64
CA ILE A 226 5.76 -1.37 7.80
C ILE A 226 6.82 -0.57 8.54
N CYS A 227 7.89 -0.20 7.85
CA CYS A 227 8.84 0.80 8.34
C CYS A 227 9.02 1.88 7.28
N SER A 228 8.59 3.11 7.60
CA SER A 228 8.65 4.24 6.69
C SER A 228 9.71 5.24 7.11
N PHE A 229 10.66 5.54 6.23
CA PHE A 229 11.68 6.58 6.39
C PHE A 229 12.58 6.47 7.65
N ALA A 230 12.59 5.32 8.35
CA ALA A 230 13.32 5.19 9.61
C ALA A 230 14.34 4.03 9.65
N LEU A 231 14.19 2.97 8.86
CA LEU A 231 15.06 1.79 8.97
C LEU A 231 16.55 2.11 8.71
N HIS A 232 16.83 3.14 7.91
CA HIS A 232 18.18 3.58 7.59
C HIS A 232 18.88 4.33 8.74
N LEU A 233 18.15 4.67 9.80
CA LEU A 233 18.72 5.25 11.02
C LEU A 233 19.55 4.22 11.79
N ILE A 234 19.33 2.92 11.54
CA ILE A 234 20.18 1.84 12.05
C ILE A 234 21.42 1.74 11.17
N THR A 235 22.45 2.49 11.53
CA THR A 235 23.71 2.55 10.78
C THR A 235 24.62 1.35 11.05
N ASN A 236 24.46 0.70 12.20
CA ASN A 236 25.20 -0.51 12.57
C ASN A 236 24.60 -1.76 11.90
N PRO A 237 25.34 -2.47 11.03
CA PRO A 237 24.86 -3.69 10.38
C PRO A 237 24.44 -4.80 11.35
N SER A 238 25.12 -4.96 12.49
CA SER A 238 24.76 -5.96 13.50
C SER A 238 23.45 -5.62 14.20
N GLY A 239 23.21 -4.34 14.47
CA GLY A 239 21.93 -3.87 15.03
C GLY A 239 20.78 -4.05 14.04
N LEU A 240 21.03 -3.76 12.75
CA LEU A 240 20.04 -3.96 11.70
C LEU A 240 19.73 -5.45 11.49
N PHE A 241 20.76 -6.31 11.51
CA PHE A 241 20.60 -7.76 11.48
C PHE A 241 19.77 -8.26 12.67
N ALA A 242 20.11 -7.86 13.91
CA ALA A 242 19.40 -8.29 15.10
C ALA A 242 17.91 -7.92 15.04
N LEU A 243 17.59 -6.69 14.65
CA LEU A 243 16.21 -6.26 14.45
C LEU A 243 15.50 -7.12 13.39
N LEU A 244 16.08 -7.22 12.20
CA LEU A 244 15.41 -7.89 11.07
C LEU A 244 15.24 -9.38 11.33
N TYR A 245 16.25 -10.04 11.88
CA TYR A 245 16.17 -11.45 12.22
C TYR A 245 15.07 -11.71 13.25
N GLU A 246 15.01 -10.91 14.31
CA GLU A 246 13.96 -11.00 15.34
C GLU A 246 12.56 -10.80 14.74
N LEU A 247 12.38 -9.77 13.90
CA LEU A 247 11.09 -9.51 13.25
C LEU A 247 10.67 -10.59 12.25
N SER A 248 11.63 -11.32 11.67
CA SER A 248 11.32 -12.37 10.68
C SER A 248 10.51 -13.53 11.29
N GLY A 249 10.73 -13.84 12.57
CA GLY A 249 9.94 -14.84 13.29
C GLY A 249 8.58 -14.33 13.79
N LYS A 250 8.25 -13.06 13.54
CA LYS A 250 7.08 -12.37 14.12
C LYS A 250 6.16 -11.75 13.08
N ALA A 251 6.52 -11.80 11.81
CA ALA A 251 5.69 -11.25 10.74
C ALA A 251 5.85 -11.97 9.41
N LYS A 252 4.77 -12.00 8.62
CA LYS A 252 4.78 -12.60 7.28
C LYS A 252 5.42 -11.66 6.25
N TRP A 253 5.07 -10.38 6.28
CA TRP A 253 5.54 -9.37 5.35
C TRP A 253 6.29 -8.24 6.06
N LEU A 254 7.36 -7.78 5.44
CA LEU A 254 8.04 -6.53 5.77
C LEU A 254 8.00 -5.58 4.58
N ILE A 255 7.48 -4.38 4.83
CA ILE A 255 7.42 -3.29 3.86
C ILE A 255 8.38 -2.20 4.30
N VAL A 256 9.35 -1.88 3.44
CA VAL A 256 10.30 -0.79 3.69
C VAL A 256 10.03 0.34 2.69
N VAL A 257 9.65 1.50 3.21
CA VAL A 257 9.40 2.72 2.43
C VAL A 257 10.53 3.71 2.70
N ALA A 258 11.25 4.16 1.68
CA ALA A 258 12.39 5.05 1.84
C ALA A 258 12.58 5.98 0.63
N PRO A 259 13.24 7.14 0.79
CA PRO A 259 13.56 8.02 -0.33
C PRO A 259 14.81 7.56 -1.11
N HIS A 260 15.47 6.50 -0.65
CA HIS A 260 16.76 6.02 -1.19
C HIS A 260 16.92 4.51 -1.03
N LYS A 261 17.93 3.93 -1.71
CA LYS A 261 18.19 2.49 -1.74
C LYS A 261 18.65 1.87 -0.39
N LYS A 262 18.97 2.67 0.64
CA LYS A 262 19.38 2.19 1.98
C LYS A 262 18.20 1.96 2.95
N PRO A 263 18.32 1.03 3.91
CA PRO A 263 19.42 0.07 4.06
C PRO A 263 19.31 -1.08 3.05
N GLU A 264 20.41 -1.80 2.86
CA GLU A 264 20.45 -3.08 2.14
C GLU A 264 20.12 -4.20 3.13
N ILE A 265 19.23 -5.10 2.73
CA ILE A 265 18.81 -6.25 3.54
C ILE A 265 19.26 -7.51 2.80
N LYS A 266 20.04 -8.36 3.46
CA LYS A 266 20.57 -9.60 2.90
C LYS A 266 19.55 -10.73 3.04
N GLU A 267 19.53 -11.67 2.11
CA GLU A 267 18.55 -12.78 2.11
C GLU A 267 18.67 -13.70 3.33
N ASN A 268 19.89 -13.83 3.87
CA ASN A 268 20.16 -14.63 5.07
C ASN A 268 19.74 -13.95 6.40
N TRP A 269 19.09 -12.79 6.35
CA TRP A 269 18.62 -12.05 7.54
C TRP A 269 17.16 -12.37 7.90
N GLY A 270 16.66 -13.52 7.42
CA GLY A 270 15.30 -13.99 7.66
C GLY A 270 14.26 -13.45 6.67
N TRP A 271 14.68 -12.68 5.66
CA TRP A 271 13.79 -12.01 4.72
C TRP A 271 14.23 -12.24 3.27
N SER A 272 13.31 -12.76 2.45
CA SER A 272 13.49 -12.88 1.01
C SER A 272 12.93 -11.65 0.30
N ARG A 273 13.69 -11.07 -0.62
CA ARG A 273 13.19 -9.96 -1.45
C ARG A 273 12.07 -10.49 -2.36
N TRP A 274 10.93 -9.81 -2.38
CA TRP A 274 9.79 -10.22 -3.19
C TRP A 274 9.76 -9.48 -4.53
N ASN A 275 9.61 -10.23 -5.62
CA ASN A 275 9.33 -9.69 -6.93
C ASN A 275 7.83 -9.40 -7.02
N LEU A 276 7.50 -8.13 -7.17
CA LEU A 276 6.13 -7.68 -7.24
C LEU A 276 5.49 -8.15 -8.54
N SER A 277 6.18 -8.09 -9.69
CA SER A 277 5.60 -8.43 -11.01
C SER A 277 5.19 -9.89 -11.11
N THR A 278 6.03 -10.82 -10.64
CA THR A 278 5.76 -12.26 -10.66
C THR A 278 5.10 -12.78 -9.38
N TRP A 279 5.02 -11.94 -8.34
CA TRP A 279 4.57 -12.32 -7.00
C TRP A 279 5.29 -13.56 -6.45
N SER A 280 6.62 -13.58 -6.56
CA SER A 280 7.48 -14.68 -6.13
C SER A 280 8.74 -14.16 -5.44
N ALA A 281 9.50 -15.05 -4.78
CA ALA A 281 10.84 -14.69 -4.31
C ALA A 281 11.72 -14.29 -5.50
N ALA A 282 12.50 -13.21 -5.34
CA ALA A 282 13.39 -12.70 -6.38
C ALA A 282 14.64 -13.58 -6.57
N GLY A 283 15.13 -14.19 -5.48
CA GLY A 283 16.36 -14.97 -5.42
C GLY A 283 17.63 -14.13 -5.55
N GLU A 284 18.76 -14.66 -5.05
CA GLU A 284 20.05 -13.95 -5.00
C GLU A 284 20.54 -13.43 -6.38
N VAL A 285 20.26 -14.17 -7.46
CA VAL A 285 20.71 -13.83 -8.82
C VAL A 285 20.08 -12.52 -9.33
N SER A 286 18.84 -12.25 -8.94
CA SER A 286 18.11 -11.03 -9.31
C SER A 286 18.60 -9.78 -8.58
N LEU A 287 19.31 -9.93 -7.46
CA LEU A 287 19.77 -8.82 -6.62
C LEU A 287 21.12 -8.24 -7.08
N TYR A 288 21.97 -9.08 -7.67
CA TYR A 288 23.34 -8.73 -8.09
C TYR A 288 23.57 -8.78 -9.61
N GLY A 289 22.66 -9.39 -10.38
CA GLY A 289 22.68 -9.38 -11.84
C GLY A 289 22.11 -8.08 -12.41
N GLY A 290 22.98 -7.22 -12.95
CA GLY A 290 22.62 -5.94 -13.59
C GLY A 290 21.82 -6.09 -14.90
N GLY A 291 20.61 -6.64 -14.81
CA GLY A 291 19.76 -6.95 -15.98
C GLY A 291 18.27 -6.63 -15.83
N ILE A 292 17.85 -5.88 -14.80
CA ILE A 292 16.46 -5.41 -14.72
C ILE A 292 16.42 -4.00 -15.26
N GLU A 293 15.83 -3.82 -16.44
CA GLU A 293 15.55 -2.51 -17.02
C GLU A 293 14.80 -1.64 -15.98
N GLU A 294 15.47 -0.59 -15.48
CA GLU A 294 14.83 0.42 -14.64
C GLU A 294 13.81 1.17 -15.51
N SER A 295 12.52 0.91 -15.30
CA SER A 295 11.45 1.71 -15.92
C SER A 295 11.20 2.97 -15.08
N GLU A 296 10.54 3.97 -15.67
CA GLU A 296 10.15 5.22 -14.98
C GLU A 296 9.25 4.94 -13.75
N ASP A 297 8.59 3.77 -13.72
CA ASP A 297 7.72 3.28 -12.65
C ASP A 297 8.42 2.39 -11.59
N GLY A 298 9.71 2.10 -11.77
CA GLY A 298 10.51 1.24 -10.89
C GLY A 298 11.02 -0.03 -11.56
N THR A 299 11.46 -0.98 -10.73
CA THR A 299 11.83 -2.34 -11.17
C THR A 299 10.78 -3.33 -10.68
N ALA A 300 10.76 -4.56 -11.19
CA ALA A 300 9.93 -5.62 -10.63
C ALA A 300 10.15 -5.85 -9.12
N LEU A 301 11.26 -5.32 -8.56
CA LEU A 301 11.63 -5.44 -7.15
C LEU A 301 11.27 -4.22 -6.29
N GLU A 302 10.92 -3.07 -6.87
CA GLU A 302 10.56 -1.86 -6.11
C GLU A 302 9.50 -1.00 -6.82
N ILE A 303 8.56 -0.45 -6.07
CA ILE A 303 7.60 0.55 -6.57
C ILE A 303 8.20 1.93 -6.35
N VAL A 304 8.22 2.78 -7.38
CA VAL A 304 8.75 4.14 -7.29
C VAL A 304 7.68 5.16 -7.65
N ARG A 305 7.34 6.05 -6.70
CA ARG A 305 6.37 7.16 -6.91
C ARG A 305 6.84 8.40 -6.16
N ASP A 306 6.83 9.56 -6.82
CA ASP A 306 7.16 10.85 -6.20
C ASP A 306 8.46 10.84 -5.35
N LYS A 307 9.53 10.22 -5.89
CA LYS A 307 10.84 10.03 -5.21
C LYS A 307 10.79 9.13 -3.96
N VAL A 308 9.69 8.43 -3.73
CA VAL A 308 9.53 7.41 -2.70
C VAL A 308 9.67 6.04 -3.32
N LYS A 309 10.44 5.18 -2.67
CA LYS A 309 10.67 3.79 -3.05
C LYS A 309 10.04 2.87 -2.02
N LEU A 310 9.28 1.88 -2.46
CA LEU A 310 8.76 0.80 -1.63
C LEU A 310 9.40 -0.52 -2.02
N ARG A 311 9.77 -1.29 -1.00
CA ARG A 311 10.44 -2.58 -1.12
C ARG A 311 9.71 -3.59 -0.25
N LEU A 312 9.32 -4.71 -0.85
CA LEU A 312 8.56 -5.77 -0.18
C LEU A 312 9.45 -6.97 0.10
N TYR A 313 9.34 -7.52 1.31
CA TYR A 313 10.07 -8.69 1.73
C TYR A 313 9.14 -9.70 2.38
N ARG A 314 9.34 -10.98 2.09
CA ARG A 314 8.63 -12.10 2.71
C ARG A 314 9.52 -12.74 3.77
N SER A 315 8.97 -13.04 4.93
CA SER A 315 9.71 -13.78 5.96
C SER A 315 9.95 -15.23 5.51
N ASN A 316 11.20 -15.67 5.68
CA ASN A 316 11.62 -17.04 5.40
C ASN A 316 10.96 -18.04 6.36
N ALA A 317 10.58 -17.61 7.57
CA ALA A 317 9.89 -18.45 8.56
C ALA A 317 8.47 -18.85 8.11
N TYR A 318 7.86 -18.10 7.19
CA TYR A 318 6.48 -18.31 6.73
C TYR A 318 6.37 -18.58 5.22
N GLN A 319 7.48 -18.92 4.57
CA GLN A 319 7.51 -19.23 3.14
C GLN A 319 7.19 -20.71 2.86
N SER A 320 7.63 -21.62 3.74
CA SER A 320 7.47 -23.08 3.60
C SER A 320 6.02 -23.58 3.65
N TYR A 321 5.06 -22.80 4.17
CA TYR A 321 3.65 -23.20 4.27
C TYR A 321 2.87 -23.23 2.93
N ARG A 322 3.45 -22.70 1.84
CA ARG A 322 2.83 -22.76 0.50
C ARG A 322 3.32 -23.97 -0.29
N ASP A 323 4.60 -24.30 -0.22
CA ASP A 323 5.20 -25.41 -0.97
C ASP A 323 4.63 -26.79 -0.58
N GLU A 324 4.29 -27.02 0.70
CA GLU A 324 3.69 -28.29 1.13
C GLU A 324 2.25 -28.49 0.63
N ARG A 325 1.48 -27.41 0.40
CA ARG A 325 0.10 -27.53 -0.11
C ARG A 325 0.05 -27.82 -1.60
N ASP A 326 1.04 -27.37 -2.36
CA ASP A 326 1.13 -27.67 -3.78
C ASP A 326 1.61 -29.11 -4.03
N TYR A 327 2.40 -29.71 -3.13
CA TYR A 327 2.75 -31.14 -3.19
C TYR A 327 1.59 -32.10 -2.87
N CYS A 328 0.69 -31.72 -1.96
CA CYS A 328 -0.47 -32.56 -1.61
C CYS A 328 -1.59 -32.53 -2.66
N LEU A 329 -1.60 -31.57 -3.58
CA LEU A 329 -2.60 -31.50 -4.67
C LEU A 329 -2.10 -32.14 -5.98
N SER A 330 -0.86 -32.63 -6.00
CA SER A 330 -0.25 -33.31 -7.15
C SER A 330 0.02 -34.81 -6.93
N SER A 331 -0.55 -35.41 -5.89
CA SER A 331 -0.40 -36.85 -5.58
C SER A 331 -1.69 -37.63 -5.72
#